data_AF-A0A642UWP0-F1
#
_entry.id   AF-A0A642UWP0-F1
#
_cell.length_a   1.000
_cell.length_b   1.000
_cell.length_c   1.000
_cell.angle_alpha   90.00
_cell.angle_beta   90.00
_cell.angle_gamma   90.00
#
_symmetry.space_group_name_H-M   'P 1'
#
loop_
_entity.id
_entity.type
_entity.pdbx_description
1 polymer ?
#
loop_
_entity_poly.entity_id
_entity_poly.type
_entity_poly.pdbx_seq_one_letter_code
_entity_poly.pdbx_strand_id
1 'polypeptide(L)'
;MAGFLDLPDEIQRLVCSFADTPDVCRAYLALAPRGQVVLAYLNDVRVVVTPAPDPFEIRSIIDFDFLKQLPPCRLKVILPTKDCGPIPEWFKQRKYPSVHVVFKEGGQPIQVHDWASHIDTFEFEWLKDFEYHCGSATRAVFKDCADFFITGDKLESFEASGNISGVRHIPLNIKKLVFDSYTEIDVSKFPNLIHLRASKPLNVPWSQLQTYSGDAKPISESLDDMVEFASVADGAFSFKNIHCPKLEKVSLRANYSEREEYEITSLFTEAQMARLTSFMAPQYVVRDITPFVSLKVWSTLSHDEITGDFAVPPSLVELHIASYQPVRNIPPQLKKFSFLGKGDWYGGSEGDDDVTVASPNLRELKVQQVPSVRVNCPRLTRLDFVDVFRVSAISAPSLVDLEYCGYNPFPFDTTDLPRLAILHLSDKRESLVLERHLKSIILNGVELSDMRVNADFVRVLCSTIMRPPRNDGGYMHLCYSNITWEEVIDRHVYAS
;
A
#
# COMPACT_ATOMS: atom_id res chain seq x y z
N MET A 1 -41.29 -10.36 7.80
CA MET A 1 -40.07 -9.65 7.37
C MET A 1 -38.96 -10.68 7.31
N ALA A 2 -38.22 -10.77 6.20
CA ALA A 2 -37.04 -11.62 6.13
C ALA A 2 -35.94 -11.01 6.99
N GLY A 3 -35.39 -11.77 7.93
CA GLY A 3 -34.28 -11.36 8.78
C GLY A 3 -32.92 -11.59 8.09
N PHE A 4 -31.84 -11.11 8.71
CA PHE A 4 -30.47 -11.30 8.21
C PHE A 4 -30.14 -12.77 7.89
N LEU A 5 -30.60 -13.70 8.73
CA LEU A 5 -30.38 -15.15 8.56
C LEU A 5 -31.18 -15.76 7.40
N ASP A 6 -32.14 -15.03 6.82
CA ASP A 6 -32.92 -15.48 5.66
C ASP A 6 -32.26 -15.04 4.34
N LEU A 7 -31.20 -14.21 4.40
CA LEU A 7 -30.45 -13.78 3.22
C LEU A 7 -29.51 -14.89 2.74
N PRO A 8 -29.18 -14.95 1.43
CA PRO A 8 -28.13 -15.82 0.93
C PRO A 8 -26.77 -15.54 1.61
N ASP A 9 -25.96 -16.58 1.82
CA ASP A 9 -24.67 -16.49 2.50
C ASP A 9 -23.74 -15.44 1.87
N GLU A 10 -23.77 -15.28 0.54
CA GLU A 10 -22.98 -14.28 -0.17
C GLU A 10 -23.36 -12.86 0.24
N ILE A 11 -24.67 -12.60 0.40
CA ILE A 11 -25.17 -11.30 0.83
C ILE A 11 -24.84 -11.06 2.30
N GLN A 12 -24.97 -12.09 3.15
CA GLN A 12 -24.57 -12.00 4.56
C GLN A 12 -23.08 -11.65 4.70
N ARG A 13 -22.19 -12.32 3.95
CA ARG A 13 -20.75 -12.01 3.93
C ARG A 13 -20.47 -10.59 3.43
N LEU A 14 -21.17 -10.17 2.39
CA LEU A 14 -21.04 -8.82 1.86
C LEU A 14 -21.44 -7.78 2.92
N VAL A 15 -22.55 -7.99 3.63
CA VAL A 15 -22.96 -7.13 4.75
C VAL A 15 -21.90 -7.10 5.85
N CYS A 16 -21.36 -8.25 6.27
CA CYS A 16 -20.25 -8.30 7.24
C CYS A 16 -19.02 -7.52 6.76
N SER A 17 -18.74 -7.48 5.45
CA SER A 17 -17.61 -6.74 4.89
C SER A 17 -17.77 -5.21 4.92
N PHE A 18 -18.99 -4.71 5.16
CA PHE A 18 -19.27 -3.29 5.34
C PHE A 18 -19.31 -2.86 6.81
N ALA A 19 -19.46 -3.80 7.74
CA ALA A 19 -19.46 -3.54 9.17
C ALA A 19 -18.03 -3.51 9.73
N ASP A 20 -17.82 -2.76 10.81
CA ASP A 20 -16.56 -2.84 11.54
C ASP A 20 -16.42 -4.18 12.28
N THR A 21 -15.18 -4.54 12.64
CA THR A 21 -14.92 -5.84 13.27
C THR A 21 -15.67 -6.02 14.60
N PRO A 22 -15.76 -5.01 15.48
CA PRO A 22 -16.56 -5.11 16.71
C PRO A 22 -18.05 -5.37 16.46
N ASP A 23 -18.68 -4.70 15.49
CA ASP A 23 -20.08 -4.93 15.12
C ASP A 23 -20.31 -6.32 14.57
N VAL A 24 -19.41 -6.83 13.73
CA VAL A 24 -19.44 -8.22 13.28
C VAL A 24 -19.35 -9.19 14.46
N CYS A 25 -18.51 -8.89 15.45
CA CYS A 25 -18.39 -9.71 16.66
C CYS A 25 -19.67 -9.65 17.53
N ARG A 26 -20.30 -8.48 17.70
CA ARG A 26 -21.60 -8.34 18.37
C ARG A 26 -22.71 -9.10 17.62
N ALA A 27 -22.74 -8.99 16.30
CA ALA A 27 -23.67 -9.72 15.44
C ALA A 27 -23.49 -11.24 15.62
N TYR A 28 -22.25 -11.74 15.70
CA TYR A 28 -22.03 -13.15 16.01
C TYR A 28 -22.66 -13.55 17.34
N LEU A 29 -22.40 -12.81 18.42
CA LEU A 29 -22.95 -13.11 19.75
C LEU A 29 -24.49 -13.09 19.75
N ALA A 30 -25.10 -12.14 19.05
CA ALA A 30 -26.55 -12.04 18.93
C ALA A 30 -27.17 -13.18 18.09
N LEU A 31 -26.43 -13.70 17.11
CA LEU A 31 -26.89 -14.74 16.19
C LEU A 31 -26.47 -16.16 16.60
N ALA A 32 -25.56 -16.31 17.56
CA ALA A 32 -25.06 -17.61 17.99
C ALA A 32 -26.19 -18.49 18.56
N PRO A 33 -26.24 -19.80 18.24
CA PRO A 33 -25.28 -20.57 17.43
C PRO A 33 -25.56 -20.56 15.90
N ARG A 34 -26.56 -19.80 15.43
CA ARG A 34 -27.05 -19.80 14.04
C ARG A 34 -26.19 -18.96 13.09
N GLY A 35 -25.34 -18.08 13.61
CA GLY A 35 -24.46 -17.19 12.83
C GLY A 35 -23.22 -17.85 12.19
N GLN A 36 -23.38 -18.97 11.48
CA GLN A 36 -22.25 -19.70 10.87
C GLN A 36 -21.50 -18.88 9.80
N VAL A 37 -22.22 -18.04 9.03
CA VAL A 37 -21.59 -17.16 8.04
C VAL A 37 -20.73 -16.09 8.70
N VAL A 38 -21.21 -15.51 9.81
CA VAL A 38 -20.47 -14.52 10.61
C VAL A 38 -19.22 -15.16 11.22
N LEU A 39 -19.32 -16.40 11.71
CA LEU A 39 -18.19 -17.18 12.20
C LEU A 39 -17.13 -17.41 11.11
N ALA A 40 -17.56 -17.84 9.92
CA ALA A 40 -16.67 -18.05 8.79
C ALA A 40 -15.93 -16.75 8.43
N TYR A 41 -16.64 -15.61 8.42
CA TYR A 41 -16.05 -14.30 8.19
C TYR A 41 -15.02 -13.91 9.28
N LEU A 42 -15.34 -14.13 10.56
CA LEU A 42 -14.41 -13.87 11.68
C LEU A 42 -13.15 -14.75 11.65
N ASN A 43 -13.19 -15.92 11.01
CA ASN A 43 -12.00 -16.76 10.81
C ASN A 43 -11.05 -16.18 9.75
N ASP A 44 -11.58 -15.40 8.81
CA ASP A 44 -10.80 -14.76 7.75
C ASP A 44 -10.24 -13.40 8.18
N VAL A 45 -10.92 -12.72 9.11
CA VAL A 45 -10.52 -11.40 9.63
C VAL A 45 -9.67 -11.51 10.90
N ARG A 46 -8.80 -10.51 11.11
CA ARG A 46 -8.01 -10.39 12.35
C ARG A 46 -8.70 -9.43 13.33
N VAL A 47 -9.18 -9.96 14.45
CA VAL A 47 -9.84 -9.19 15.50
C VAL A 47 -8.81 -8.45 16.33
N VAL A 48 -8.95 -7.13 16.45
CA VAL A 48 -8.05 -6.27 17.24
C VAL A 48 -8.55 -6.20 18.67
N VAL A 49 -7.66 -6.51 19.62
CA VAL A 49 -8.02 -6.67 21.03
C VAL A 49 -7.06 -5.93 21.94
N THR A 50 -7.58 -5.30 22.98
CA THR A 50 -6.80 -4.65 24.05
C THR A 50 -7.18 -5.23 25.41
N PRO A 51 -6.29 -5.23 26.43
CA PRO A 51 -6.63 -5.66 27.78
C PRO A 51 -7.70 -4.79 28.45
N ALA A 52 -7.69 -3.49 28.19
CA ALA A 52 -8.59 -2.51 28.79
C ALA A 52 -9.20 -1.61 27.71
N PRO A 53 -10.46 -1.16 27.88
CA PRO A 53 -11.12 -0.27 26.94
C PRO A 53 -10.27 0.99 26.73
N ASP A 54 -10.03 1.32 25.46
CA ASP A 54 -9.28 2.51 25.08
C ASP A 54 -10.12 3.76 25.43
N PRO A 55 -9.64 4.66 26.30
CA PRO A 55 -10.37 5.88 26.66
C PRO A 55 -10.59 6.83 25.47
N PHE A 56 -9.87 6.63 24.36
CA PHE A 56 -10.03 7.39 23.12
C PHE A 56 -10.94 6.72 22.09
N GLU A 57 -11.77 5.75 22.52
CA GLU A 57 -12.84 5.09 21.75
C GLU A 57 -12.47 4.84 20.27
N ILE A 58 -11.37 4.11 20.04
CA ILE A 58 -11.16 3.56 18.71
C ILE A 58 -12.26 2.50 18.50
N ARG A 59 -13.34 2.88 17.82
CA ARG A 59 -14.55 2.06 17.55
C ARG A 59 -14.26 0.68 16.97
N SER A 60 -13.04 0.43 16.48
CA SER A 60 -12.60 -0.82 15.85
C SER A 60 -11.89 -1.82 16.77
N ILE A 61 -11.80 -1.59 18.08
CA ILE A 61 -11.09 -2.45 19.04
C ILE A 61 -12.07 -3.03 20.07
N ILE A 62 -11.95 -4.32 20.39
CA ILE A 62 -12.67 -4.97 21.50
C ILE A 62 -11.74 -5.24 22.70
N ASP A 63 -12.30 -5.46 23.89
CA ASP A 63 -11.53 -5.85 25.06
C ASP A 63 -11.47 -7.38 25.27
N PHE A 64 -10.69 -7.80 26.28
CA PHE A 64 -10.58 -9.22 26.65
C PHE A 64 -11.86 -9.83 27.21
N ASP A 65 -12.71 -9.07 27.89
CA ASP A 65 -13.98 -9.57 28.42
C ASP A 65 -14.98 -9.88 27.30
N PHE A 66 -14.94 -9.08 26.24
CA PHE A 66 -15.69 -9.32 25.01
C PHE A 66 -15.10 -10.49 24.23
N LEU A 67 -13.78 -10.55 24.05
CA LEU A 67 -13.09 -11.66 23.37
C LEU A 67 -13.39 -13.03 24.03
N LYS A 68 -13.52 -13.07 25.35
CA LYS A 68 -13.85 -14.30 26.09
C LYS A 68 -15.17 -14.94 25.63
N GLN A 69 -16.11 -14.14 25.14
CA GLN A 69 -17.43 -14.57 24.67
C GLN A 69 -17.42 -15.03 23.21
N LEU A 70 -16.44 -14.57 22.42
CA LEU A 70 -16.29 -14.93 21.02
C LEU A 70 -15.70 -16.33 20.85
N PRO A 71 -15.84 -16.99 19.68
CA PRO A 71 -15.17 -18.25 19.35
C PRO A 71 -13.68 -18.01 19.05
N PRO A 72 -12.83 -19.04 18.98
CA PRO A 72 -11.43 -18.84 18.61
C PRO A 72 -11.32 -18.28 17.19
N CYS A 73 -10.69 -17.12 17.05
CA CYS A 73 -10.47 -16.43 15.79
C CYS A 73 -9.02 -15.91 15.72
N ARG A 74 -8.62 -15.30 14.59
CA ARG A 74 -7.29 -14.71 14.44
C ARG A 74 -7.21 -13.39 15.19
N LEU A 75 -6.18 -13.19 16.00
CA LEU A 75 -6.08 -12.04 16.90
C LEU A 75 -4.93 -11.09 16.54
N LYS A 76 -5.17 -9.78 16.73
CA LYS A 76 -4.15 -8.75 16.92
C LYS A 76 -4.31 -8.17 18.33
N VAL A 77 -3.49 -8.60 19.27
CA VAL A 77 -3.53 -8.08 20.65
C VAL A 77 -2.60 -6.87 20.75
N ILE A 78 -3.11 -5.72 21.14
CA ILE A 78 -2.34 -4.50 21.37
C ILE A 78 -2.15 -4.36 22.88
N LEU A 79 -0.89 -4.32 23.32
CA LEU A 79 -0.51 -4.22 24.72
C LEU A 79 0.30 -2.94 24.93
N PRO A 80 -0.19 -1.97 25.72
CA PRO A 80 0.66 -0.89 26.20
C PRO A 80 1.73 -1.48 27.13
N THR A 81 3.01 -1.11 26.96
CA THR A 81 4.06 -1.76 27.78
C THR A 81 3.97 -1.45 29.26
N LYS A 82 3.38 -0.31 29.62
CA LYS A 82 3.19 0.12 31.02
C LYS A 82 2.17 -0.74 31.78
N ASP A 83 1.21 -1.33 31.06
CA ASP A 83 0.11 -2.10 31.65
C ASP A 83 0.08 -3.54 31.13
N CYS A 84 1.25 -4.11 30.83
CA CYS A 84 1.39 -5.54 30.55
C CYS A 84 1.16 -6.36 31.83
N GLY A 85 -0.08 -6.42 32.29
CA GLY A 85 -0.54 -7.36 33.29
C GLY A 85 -0.36 -8.81 32.82
N PRO A 86 -0.46 -9.79 33.72
CA PRO A 86 -0.40 -11.20 33.35
C PRO A 86 -1.50 -11.53 32.34
N ILE A 87 -1.20 -12.42 31.39
CA ILE A 87 -2.21 -12.95 30.48
C ILE A 87 -3.31 -13.61 31.32
N PRO A 88 -4.59 -13.34 31.04
CA PRO A 88 -5.65 -14.10 31.67
C PRO A 88 -5.48 -15.60 31.42
N GLU A 89 -5.55 -16.44 32.47
CA GLU A 89 -5.36 -17.89 32.34
C GLU A 89 -6.28 -18.55 31.31
N TRP A 90 -7.49 -18.02 31.13
CA TRP A 90 -8.43 -18.51 30.11
C TRP A 90 -7.90 -18.34 28.68
N PHE A 91 -7.09 -17.31 28.43
CA PHE A 91 -6.49 -17.05 27.12
C PHE A 91 -5.39 -18.08 26.83
N LYS A 92 -4.58 -18.44 27.84
CA LYS A 92 -3.55 -19.49 27.74
C LYS A 92 -4.16 -20.86 27.42
N GLN A 93 -5.33 -21.15 27.97
CA GLN A 93 -6.02 -22.43 27.75
C GLN A 93 -6.69 -22.53 26.36
N ARG A 94 -6.79 -21.40 25.65
CA ARG A 94 -7.55 -21.33 24.40
C ARG A 94 -6.63 -21.44 23.18
N LYS A 95 -7.00 -22.32 22.26
CA LYS A 95 -6.29 -22.49 20.98
C LYS A 95 -6.83 -21.51 19.94
N TYR A 96 -6.07 -20.48 19.64
CA TYR A 96 -6.37 -19.54 18.56
C TYR A 96 -5.70 -20.00 17.25
N PRO A 97 -6.34 -19.78 16.09
CA PRO A 97 -5.72 -20.06 14.79
C PRO A 97 -4.47 -19.23 14.51
N SER A 98 -4.43 -17.99 15.00
CA SER A 98 -3.24 -17.16 14.97
C SER A 98 -3.30 -16.03 15.99
N VAL A 99 -2.16 -15.70 16.62
CA VAL A 99 -2.04 -14.58 17.55
C VAL A 99 -0.87 -13.69 17.15
N HIS A 100 -1.18 -12.44 16.85
CA HIS A 100 -0.22 -11.36 16.63
C HIS A 100 -0.25 -10.39 17.82
N VAL A 101 0.85 -10.25 18.55
CA VAL A 101 0.93 -9.35 19.70
C VAL A 101 1.78 -8.13 19.37
N VAL A 102 1.23 -6.95 19.62
CA VAL A 102 1.86 -5.64 19.42
C VAL A 102 2.14 -5.00 20.77
N PHE A 103 3.40 -4.70 21.05
CA PHE A 103 3.84 -3.93 22.20
C PHE A 103 4.05 -2.48 21.78
N LYS A 104 3.29 -1.56 22.36
CA LYS A 104 3.41 -0.12 22.09
C LYS A 104 3.95 0.63 23.30
N GLU A 105 4.88 1.55 23.04
CA GLU A 105 5.34 2.63 23.92
C GLU A 105 5.80 2.19 25.33
N GLY A 106 7.08 2.35 25.64
CA GLY A 106 7.62 2.39 27.01
C GLY A 106 9.04 1.84 27.15
N GLY A 107 9.56 1.85 28.38
CA GLY A 107 10.99 1.70 28.66
C GLY A 107 11.34 0.69 29.76
N GLN A 108 10.42 -0.19 30.16
CA GLN A 108 10.77 -1.30 31.03
C GLN A 108 10.77 -2.63 30.25
N PRO A 109 11.74 -3.52 30.53
CA PRO A 109 11.81 -4.83 29.88
C PRO A 109 10.55 -5.63 30.20
N ILE A 110 9.83 -6.03 29.16
CA ILE A 110 8.58 -6.76 29.29
C ILE A 110 8.90 -8.24 29.52
N GLN A 111 8.57 -8.78 30.70
CA GLN A 111 8.65 -10.22 30.93
C GLN A 111 7.42 -10.92 30.35
N VAL A 112 7.48 -11.22 29.05
CA VAL A 112 6.39 -11.84 28.28
C VAL A 112 6.56 -13.37 28.20
N HIS A 113 7.38 -13.97 29.08
CA HIS A 113 7.65 -15.41 29.05
C HIS A 113 6.36 -16.25 29.08
N ASP A 114 5.30 -15.74 29.71
CA ASP A 114 3.97 -16.35 29.78
C ASP A 114 3.22 -16.43 28.44
N TRP A 115 3.56 -15.62 27.43
CA TRP A 115 2.83 -15.63 26.15
C TRP A 115 3.44 -16.57 25.12
N ALA A 116 4.63 -17.10 25.41
CA ALA A 116 5.54 -17.61 24.42
C ALA A 116 5.11 -18.94 23.75
N SER A 117 4.01 -19.58 24.18
CA SER A 117 3.51 -20.83 23.59
C SER A 117 2.38 -20.67 22.58
N HIS A 118 1.84 -19.47 22.40
CA HIS A 118 0.62 -19.23 21.59
C HIS A 118 0.75 -18.12 20.55
N ILE A 119 1.94 -17.52 20.41
CA ILE A 119 2.15 -16.38 19.54
C ILE A 119 2.86 -16.80 18.27
N ASP A 120 2.34 -16.37 17.13
CA ASP A 120 3.00 -16.54 15.83
C ASP A 120 3.82 -15.31 15.46
N THR A 121 3.33 -14.12 15.79
CA THR A 121 3.95 -12.85 15.43
C THR A 121 4.07 -11.91 16.62
N PHE A 122 5.26 -11.37 16.83
CA PHE A 122 5.50 -10.22 17.68
C PHE A 122 5.73 -8.96 16.87
N GLU A 123 5.21 -7.84 17.37
CA GLU A 123 5.46 -6.51 16.85
C GLU A 123 5.81 -5.59 18.02
N PHE A 124 6.89 -4.85 17.91
CA PHE A 124 7.36 -3.90 18.91
C PHE A 124 7.43 -2.52 18.26
N GLU A 125 6.81 -1.53 18.88
CA GLU A 125 6.76 -0.16 18.37
C GLU A 125 7.27 0.80 19.46
N TRP A 126 8.27 1.63 19.10
CA TRP A 126 8.80 2.72 19.94
C TRP A 126 9.44 2.27 21.28
N LEU A 127 10.15 1.13 21.27
CA LEU A 127 10.79 0.58 22.48
C LEU A 127 12.31 0.78 22.47
N LYS A 128 12.90 0.89 23.66
CA LYS A 128 14.35 1.01 23.84
C LYS A 128 14.85 0.11 24.96
N ASP A 129 16.09 -0.33 24.88
CA ASP A 129 16.80 -1.04 25.94
C ASP A 129 16.06 -2.27 26.47
N PHE A 130 15.68 -3.19 25.57
CA PHE A 130 14.92 -4.39 25.95
C PHE A 130 15.54 -5.69 25.41
N GLU A 131 15.36 -6.74 26.21
CA GLU A 131 15.72 -8.11 25.85
C GLU A 131 14.44 -8.94 25.69
N TYR A 132 14.38 -9.75 24.63
CA TYR A 132 13.20 -10.54 24.34
C TYR A 132 13.51 -11.96 23.88
N HIS A 133 12.74 -12.93 24.40
CA HIS A 133 12.78 -14.31 23.95
C HIS A 133 11.46 -14.67 23.23
N CYS A 134 11.52 -14.87 21.92
CA CYS A 134 10.37 -15.10 21.05
C CYS A 134 9.67 -16.45 21.25
N GLY A 135 10.23 -17.39 22.02
CA GLY A 135 9.65 -18.71 22.26
C GLY A 135 9.10 -19.38 20.99
N SER A 136 7.78 -19.55 20.87
CA SER A 136 7.13 -20.19 19.72
C SER A 136 6.98 -19.34 18.48
N ALA A 137 7.19 -18.02 18.56
CA ALA A 137 6.90 -17.12 17.45
C ALA A 137 7.83 -17.36 16.27
N THR A 138 7.24 -17.30 15.08
CA THR A 138 7.94 -17.48 13.80
C THR A 138 8.26 -16.15 13.12
N ARG A 139 7.62 -15.06 13.55
CA ARG A 139 7.83 -13.71 13.02
C ARG A 139 8.00 -12.66 14.11
N ALA A 140 8.93 -11.74 13.91
CA ALA A 140 9.11 -10.57 14.76
C ALA A 140 9.23 -9.30 13.90
N VAL A 141 8.55 -8.24 14.31
CA VAL A 141 8.46 -6.95 13.63
C VAL A 141 8.87 -5.85 14.61
N PHE A 142 9.74 -4.94 14.18
CA PHE A 142 10.25 -3.83 14.97
C PHE A 142 10.04 -2.53 14.21
N LYS A 143 9.46 -1.54 14.89
CA LYS A 143 9.24 -0.20 14.37
C LYS A 143 9.78 0.81 15.34
N ASP A 144 10.70 1.67 14.89
CA ASP A 144 11.25 2.76 15.70
C ASP A 144 11.81 2.28 17.06
N CYS A 145 12.48 1.12 17.06
CA CYS A 145 13.05 0.49 18.25
C CYS A 145 14.58 0.68 18.33
N ALA A 146 15.13 0.82 19.54
CA ALA A 146 16.56 0.95 19.76
C ALA A 146 17.11 -0.04 20.82
N ASP A 147 18.40 -0.38 20.71
CA ASP A 147 19.19 -1.05 21.76
C ASP A 147 18.57 -2.35 22.27
N PHE A 148 18.16 -3.23 21.35
CA PHE A 148 17.45 -4.46 21.69
C PHE A 148 18.21 -5.75 21.37
N PHE A 149 17.84 -6.81 22.08
CA PHE A 149 18.36 -8.17 21.91
C PHE A 149 17.21 -9.17 21.80
N ILE A 150 17.21 -10.00 20.77
CA ILE A 150 16.14 -10.98 20.54
C ILE A 150 16.72 -12.37 20.36
N THR A 151 16.12 -13.35 21.04
CA THR A 151 16.41 -14.77 20.86
C THR A 151 15.15 -15.53 20.47
N GLY A 152 15.31 -16.68 19.81
CA GLY A 152 14.20 -17.55 19.43
C GLY A 152 14.61 -18.57 18.39
N ASP A 153 14.60 -19.84 18.76
CA ASP A 153 14.98 -20.98 17.91
C ASP A 153 13.96 -21.28 16.79
N LYS A 154 12.75 -20.73 16.89
CA LYS A 154 11.69 -20.87 15.87
C LYS A 154 11.47 -19.62 15.01
N LEU A 155 12.18 -18.54 15.28
CA LEU A 155 12.03 -17.30 14.54
C LEU A 155 12.56 -17.45 13.10
N GLU A 156 11.69 -17.40 12.11
CA GLU A 156 12.07 -17.54 10.69
C GLU A 156 12.02 -16.20 9.93
N SER A 157 11.27 -15.22 10.44
CA SER A 157 11.10 -13.91 9.82
C SER A 157 11.39 -12.78 10.81
N PHE A 158 12.26 -11.86 10.41
CA PHE A 158 12.60 -10.67 11.17
C PHE A 158 12.40 -9.44 10.28
N GLU A 159 11.65 -8.46 10.78
CA GLU A 159 11.36 -7.23 10.06
C GLU A 159 11.65 -6.04 10.98
N ALA A 160 12.47 -5.09 10.55
CA ALA A 160 12.78 -3.88 11.28
C ALA A 160 12.69 -2.67 10.34
N SER A 161 12.02 -1.61 10.79
CA SER A 161 11.76 -0.40 10.00
C SER A 161 11.70 0.85 10.87
N GLY A 162 11.92 2.01 10.25
CA GLY A 162 11.94 3.30 10.96
C GLY A 162 13.31 3.57 11.59
N ASN A 163 13.33 4.27 12.73
CA ASN A 163 14.56 4.60 13.43
C ASN A 163 15.08 3.42 14.26
N ILE A 164 15.69 2.44 13.59
CA ILE A 164 16.28 1.25 14.21
C ILE A 164 17.75 1.49 14.52
N SER A 165 18.15 1.33 15.78
CA SER A 165 19.55 1.41 16.21
C SER A 165 19.88 0.36 17.29
N GLY A 166 21.17 0.10 17.52
CA GLY A 166 21.60 -0.72 18.65
C GLY A 166 21.17 -2.20 18.60
N VAL A 167 20.97 -2.78 17.42
CA VAL A 167 20.58 -4.20 17.28
C VAL A 167 21.75 -5.10 17.74
N ARG A 168 21.62 -5.74 18.90
CA ARG A 168 22.71 -6.53 19.50
C ARG A 168 22.76 -7.96 18.97
N HIS A 169 21.60 -8.56 18.71
CA HIS A 169 21.50 -9.95 18.26
C HIS A 169 20.22 -10.19 17.45
N ILE A 170 20.37 -10.93 16.35
CA ILE A 170 19.28 -11.49 15.55
C ILE A 170 19.52 -13.01 15.49
N PRO A 171 18.49 -13.85 15.71
CA PRO A 171 18.62 -15.30 15.60
C PRO A 171 19.16 -15.77 14.23
N LEU A 172 19.95 -16.85 14.21
CA LEU A 172 20.64 -17.32 12.99
C LEU A 172 19.76 -18.14 12.03
N ASN A 173 18.61 -18.60 12.52
CA ASN A 173 17.60 -19.39 11.79
C ASN A 173 16.70 -18.55 10.85
N ILE A 174 16.95 -17.25 10.75
CA ILE A 174 16.15 -16.34 9.91
C ILE A 174 16.25 -16.73 8.43
N LYS A 175 15.07 -16.92 7.83
CA LYS A 175 14.87 -17.14 6.39
C LYS A 175 14.46 -15.86 5.66
N LYS A 176 13.75 -14.97 6.33
CA LYS A 176 13.33 -13.66 5.80
C LYS A 176 13.81 -12.54 6.70
N LEU A 177 14.66 -11.67 6.15
CA LEU A 177 15.16 -10.47 6.81
C LEU A 177 14.70 -9.23 6.05
N VAL A 178 13.88 -8.40 6.69
CA VAL A 178 13.57 -7.04 6.23
C VAL A 178 14.21 -6.07 7.22
N PHE A 179 15.10 -5.21 6.74
CA PHE A 179 15.87 -4.29 7.56
C PHE A 179 15.93 -2.93 6.85
N ASP A 180 14.81 -2.22 6.90
CA ASP A 180 14.63 -0.90 6.31
C ASP A 180 15.16 0.17 7.28
N SER A 181 16.47 0.14 7.54
CA SER A 181 17.21 1.10 8.36
C SER A 181 18.43 1.62 7.62
N TYR A 182 18.90 2.82 8.00
CA TYR A 182 20.13 3.41 7.50
C TYR A 182 21.41 2.75 8.06
N THR A 183 21.26 1.83 9.02
CA THR A 183 22.36 1.10 9.64
C THR A 183 22.81 -0.07 8.78
N GLU A 184 24.12 -0.28 8.72
CA GLU A 184 24.71 -1.44 8.05
C GLU A 184 24.43 -2.73 8.84
N ILE A 185 24.17 -3.82 8.12
CA ILE A 185 23.91 -5.13 8.73
C ILE A 185 24.74 -6.22 8.04
N ASP A 186 25.59 -6.89 8.82
CA ASP A 186 26.33 -8.07 8.35
C ASP A 186 25.42 -9.29 8.31
N VAL A 187 25.10 -9.75 7.11
CA VAL A 187 24.18 -10.87 6.88
C VAL A 187 24.88 -12.21 6.63
N SER A 188 26.22 -12.26 6.72
CA SER A 188 26.99 -13.50 6.57
C SER A 188 26.64 -14.57 7.60
N LYS A 189 26.05 -14.16 8.74
CA LYS A 189 25.72 -15.02 9.87
C LYS A 189 24.40 -15.80 9.68
N PHE A 190 23.63 -15.55 8.62
CA PHE A 190 22.32 -16.17 8.41
C PHE A 190 22.39 -17.28 7.34
N PRO A 191 22.74 -18.54 7.72
CA PRO A 191 22.93 -19.64 6.77
C PRO A 191 21.64 -20.14 6.11
N ASN A 192 20.47 -19.66 6.54
CA ASN A 192 19.17 -20.05 6.00
C ASN A 192 18.45 -18.89 5.30
N LEU A 193 19.13 -17.77 5.09
CA LEU A 193 18.53 -16.56 4.55
C LEU A 193 18.16 -16.75 3.07
N ILE A 194 16.87 -16.68 2.77
CA ILE A 194 16.29 -16.87 1.43
C ILE A 194 15.74 -15.54 0.88
N HIS A 195 15.22 -14.69 1.77
CA HIS A 195 14.62 -13.41 1.43
C HIS A 195 15.32 -12.28 2.19
N LEU A 196 15.94 -11.36 1.46
CA LEU A 196 16.62 -10.21 2.04
C LEU A 196 16.06 -8.91 1.46
N ARG A 197 15.60 -8.02 2.33
CA ARG A 197 15.37 -6.61 2.03
C ARG A 197 16.16 -5.77 3.02
N ALA A 198 17.16 -5.03 2.58
CA ALA A 198 17.96 -4.19 3.47
C ALA A 198 18.60 -3.05 2.68
N SER A 199 18.65 -1.84 3.24
CA SER A 199 19.29 -0.71 2.54
C SER A 199 20.79 -0.90 2.42
N LYS A 200 21.48 -1.29 3.50
CA LYS A 200 22.96 -1.43 3.52
C LYS A 200 23.43 -2.78 4.05
N PRO A 201 23.16 -3.90 3.35
CA PRO A 201 23.64 -5.21 3.79
C PRO A 201 25.13 -5.40 3.46
N LEU A 202 25.88 -6.00 4.39
CA LEU A 202 27.27 -6.42 4.23
C LEU A 202 27.34 -7.94 4.09
N ASN A 203 28.31 -8.44 3.31
CA ASN A 203 28.58 -9.88 3.14
C ASN A 203 27.35 -10.71 2.74
N VAL A 204 26.59 -10.24 1.75
CA VAL A 204 25.36 -10.89 1.27
C VAL A 204 25.63 -12.32 0.79
N PRO A 205 24.93 -13.36 1.32
CA PRO A 205 25.09 -14.74 0.89
C PRO A 205 24.31 -15.00 -0.42
N TRP A 206 24.82 -14.46 -1.51
CA TRP A 206 24.14 -14.40 -2.81
C TRP A 206 23.62 -15.74 -3.35
N SER A 207 24.34 -16.83 -3.12
CA SER A 207 24.05 -18.15 -3.70
C SER A 207 22.77 -18.81 -3.19
N GLN A 208 22.26 -18.42 -2.02
CA GLN A 208 21.06 -19.01 -1.39
C GLN A 208 19.81 -18.11 -1.48
N LEU A 209 19.96 -16.88 -1.97
CA LEU A 209 18.86 -15.91 -2.02
C LEU A 209 17.91 -16.21 -3.19
N GLN A 210 16.62 -16.22 -2.89
CA GLN A 210 15.55 -16.24 -3.89
C GLN A 210 15.01 -14.84 -4.19
N THR A 211 14.97 -13.97 -3.17
CA THR A 211 14.53 -12.59 -3.36
C THR A 211 15.48 -11.62 -2.67
N TYR A 212 15.88 -10.58 -3.38
CA TYR A 212 16.75 -9.54 -2.86
C TYR A 212 16.18 -8.14 -3.14
N SER A 213 16.24 -7.24 -2.15
CA SER A 213 15.93 -5.82 -2.30
C SER A 213 16.89 -4.95 -1.47
N GLY A 214 17.81 -4.23 -2.10
CA GLY A 214 18.80 -3.44 -1.37
C GLY A 214 19.85 -2.79 -2.27
N ASP A 215 20.86 -2.14 -1.68
CA ASP A 215 21.85 -1.38 -2.46
C ASP A 215 23.16 -2.15 -2.74
N ALA A 216 23.36 -3.31 -2.12
CA ALA A 216 24.52 -4.16 -2.39
C ALA A 216 24.44 -4.85 -3.75
N LYS A 217 25.60 -4.97 -4.41
CA LYS A 217 25.74 -5.64 -5.69
C LYS A 217 26.15 -7.10 -5.53
N PRO A 218 25.62 -8.00 -6.38
CA PRO A 218 26.15 -9.35 -6.55
C PRO A 218 27.66 -9.34 -6.84
N ILE A 219 28.41 -10.08 -6.03
CA ILE A 219 29.83 -10.39 -6.27
C ILE A 219 30.03 -11.85 -6.73
N SER A 220 28.94 -12.62 -6.81
CA SER A 220 28.94 -14.02 -7.24
C SER A 220 28.80 -14.11 -8.76
N GLU A 221 29.48 -15.10 -9.36
CA GLU A 221 29.32 -15.45 -10.77
C GLU A 221 28.00 -16.18 -11.06
N SER A 222 27.34 -16.73 -10.02
CA SER A 222 26.07 -17.45 -10.12
C SER A 222 25.07 -17.04 -9.04
N LEU A 223 23.80 -16.98 -9.42
CA LEU A 223 22.62 -16.72 -8.60
C LEU A 223 21.52 -17.75 -8.95
N ASP A 224 21.83 -19.03 -8.72
CA ASP A 224 21.02 -20.18 -9.19
C ASP A 224 19.57 -20.17 -8.72
N ASP A 225 19.33 -19.66 -7.51
CA ASP A 225 18.01 -19.64 -6.87
C ASP A 225 17.30 -18.29 -6.97
N MET A 226 17.95 -17.24 -7.50
CA MET A 226 17.40 -15.89 -7.53
C MET A 226 16.20 -15.79 -8.49
N VAL A 227 15.04 -15.42 -7.94
CA VAL A 227 13.78 -15.22 -8.67
C VAL A 227 13.48 -13.74 -8.84
N GLU A 228 13.70 -12.94 -7.80
CA GLU A 228 13.36 -11.51 -7.75
C GLU A 228 14.54 -10.67 -7.25
N PHE A 229 14.93 -9.68 -8.04
CA PHE A 229 16.02 -8.76 -7.70
C PHE A 229 15.55 -7.32 -7.78
N ALA A 230 15.74 -6.57 -6.70
CA ALA A 230 15.50 -5.13 -6.65
C ALA A 230 16.74 -4.41 -6.10
N SER A 231 17.26 -3.43 -6.83
CA SER A 231 18.44 -2.68 -6.38
C SER A 231 18.43 -1.24 -6.84
N VAL A 232 19.16 -0.40 -6.13
CA VAL A 232 19.74 0.80 -6.75
C VAL A 232 20.86 0.32 -7.65
N ALA A 233 20.73 0.59 -8.95
CA ALA A 233 21.78 0.32 -9.91
C ALA A 233 22.53 1.64 -10.13
N ASP A 234 23.80 1.66 -9.78
CA ASP A 234 24.72 2.58 -10.44
C ASP A 234 25.00 2.02 -11.86
N GLY A 235 25.35 2.88 -12.81
CA GLY A 235 25.51 2.49 -14.22
C GLY A 235 26.47 1.34 -14.53
N ALA A 236 27.17 0.80 -13.53
CA ALA A 236 28.18 -0.26 -13.67
C ALA A 236 27.64 -1.70 -13.47
N PHE A 237 26.39 -1.89 -13.02
CA PHE A 237 25.86 -3.23 -12.75
C PHE A 237 25.32 -3.94 -14.00
N SER A 238 25.66 -5.22 -14.23
CA SER A 238 25.15 -6.03 -15.34
C SER A 238 24.97 -7.49 -14.92
N PHE A 239 23.89 -8.12 -15.37
CA PHE A 239 23.60 -9.56 -15.21
C PHE A 239 24.18 -10.42 -16.33
N LYS A 240 24.75 -9.83 -17.40
CA LYS A 240 25.26 -10.60 -18.55
C LYS A 240 26.25 -11.68 -18.17
N ASN A 241 27.09 -11.39 -17.18
CA ASN A 241 28.15 -12.27 -16.72
C ASN A 241 27.77 -13.05 -15.45
N ILE A 242 26.49 -13.01 -15.05
CA ILE A 242 25.99 -13.70 -13.87
C ILE A 242 25.00 -14.77 -14.32
N HIS A 243 25.24 -16.01 -13.92
CA HIS A 243 24.31 -17.10 -14.20
C HIS A 243 23.06 -17.00 -13.31
N CYS A 244 21.91 -16.65 -13.89
CA CYS A 244 20.65 -16.46 -13.15
C CYS A 244 19.50 -17.28 -13.78
N PRO A 245 19.52 -18.62 -13.70
CA PRO A 245 18.59 -19.51 -14.40
C PRO A 245 17.17 -19.51 -13.81
N LYS A 246 16.86 -18.75 -12.76
CA LYS A 246 15.52 -18.60 -12.17
C LYS A 246 15.00 -17.15 -12.13
N LEU A 247 15.77 -16.18 -12.63
CA LEU A 247 15.41 -14.77 -12.55
C LEU A 247 14.19 -14.46 -13.42
N GLU A 248 13.13 -13.96 -12.78
CA GLU A 248 11.85 -13.64 -13.43
C GLU A 248 11.45 -12.18 -13.23
N LYS A 249 11.91 -11.54 -12.15
CA LYS A 249 11.53 -10.18 -11.80
C LYS A 249 12.74 -9.33 -11.47
N VAL A 250 12.81 -8.15 -12.09
CA VAL A 250 13.86 -7.19 -11.81
C VAL A 250 13.27 -5.79 -11.60
N SER A 251 13.69 -5.10 -10.55
CA SER A 251 13.42 -3.68 -10.34
C SER A 251 14.71 -2.91 -10.12
N LEU A 252 14.99 -1.94 -11.00
CA LEU A 252 16.19 -1.11 -10.93
C LEU A 252 15.77 0.33 -10.64
N ARG A 253 16.35 0.91 -9.60
CA ARG A 253 16.26 2.35 -9.33
C ARG A 253 17.58 2.95 -9.77
N ALA A 254 17.56 3.94 -10.65
CA ALA A 254 18.78 4.66 -10.96
C ALA A 254 19.03 5.77 -9.93
N ASN A 255 20.31 6.06 -9.76
CA ASN A 255 20.76 7.11 -8.88
C ASN A 255 20.52 8.47 -9.56
N TYR A 256 19.69 9.34 -8.95
CA TYR A 256 19.31 10.63 -9.53
C TYR A 256 20.49 11.57 -9.85
N SER A 257 21.70 11.29 -9.34
CA SER A 257 22.90 12.05 -9.66
C SER A 257 23.42 11.82 -11.07
N GLU A 258 23.13 10.66 -11.68
CA GLU A 258 23.64 10.28 -12.99
C GLU A 258 22.57 10.61 -14.04
N ARG A 259 22.88 11.55 -14.95
CA ARG A 259 22.00 11.93 -16.07
C ARG A 259 22.16 11.02 -17.29
N GLU A 260 22.97 9.98 -17.18
CA GLU A 260 23.24 9.08 -18.30
C GLU A 260 22.08 8.10 -18.47
N GLU A 261 21.65 7.94 -19.71
CA GLU A 261 20.64 6.98 -20.08
C GLU A 261 21.29 5.62 -20.30
N TYR A 262 20.74 4.59 -19.65
CA TYR A 262 21.27 3.23 -19.73
C TYR A 262 20.37 2.37 -20.63
N GLU A 263 20.98 1.75 -21.63
CA GLU A 263 20.33 0.79 -22.52
C GLU A 263 20.21 -0.58 -21.85
N ILE A 264 18.99 -1.11 -21.75
CA ILE A 264 18.73 -2.36 -21.00
C ILE A 264 19.35 -3.59 -21.63
N THR A 265 19.52 -3.60 -22.95
CA THR A 265 20.18 -4.70 -23.67
C THR A 265 21.65 -4.86 -23.27
N SER A 266 22.25 -3.88 -22.58
CA SER A 266 23.58 -3.97 -21.98
C SER A 266 23.61 -4.78 -20.67
N LEU A 267 22.47 -4.90 -19.99
CA LEU A 267 22.36 -5.48 -18.65
C LEU A 267 22.13 -6.99 -18.66
N PHE A 268 21.48 -7.51 -19.70
CA PHE A 268 21.02 -8.91 -19.74
C PHE A 268 21.47 -9.61 -21.02
N THR A 269 21.56 -10.94 -20.95
CA THR A 269 21.57 -11.80 -22.14
C THR A 269 20.15 -11.95 -22.70
N GLU A 270 20.00 -12.30 -23.97
CA GLU A 270 18.67 -12.56 -24.56
C GLU A 270 17.89 -13.64 -23.81
N ALA A 271 18.56 -14.72 -23.39
CA ALA A 271 17.94 -15.79 -22.63
C ALA A 271 17.42 -15.32 -21.26
N GLN A 272 18.11 -14.37 -20.61
CA GLN A 272 17.62 -13.75 -19.39
C GLN A 272 16.40 -12.85 -19.69
N MET A 273 16.48 -11.98 -20.71
CA MET A 273 15.37 -11.09 -21.09
C MET A 273 14.08 -11.87 -21.45
N ALA A 274 14.20 -12.97 -22.18
CA ALA A 274 13.09 -13.81 -22.59
C ALA A 274 12.31 -14.43 -21.43
N ARG A 275 12.93 -14.54 -20.25
CA ARG A 275 12.34 -15.14 -19.05
C ARG A 275 11.75 -14.13 -18.08
N LEU A 276 12.10 -12.85 -18.22
CA LEU A 276 11.57 -11.81 -17.35
C LEU A 276 10.06 -11.67 -17.56
N THR A 277 9.33 -11.77 -16.45
CA THR A 277 7.88 -11.55 -16.39
C THR A 277 7.54 -10.17 -15.84
N SER A 278 8.45 -9.57 -15.06
CA SER A 278 8.33 -8.20 -14.55
C SER A 278 9.66 -7.48 -14.64
N PHE A 279 9.68 -6.33 -15.28
CA PHE A 279 10.86 -5.49 -15.38
C PHE A 279 10.51 -4.03 -15.07
N MET A 280 11.02 -3.50 -13.97
CA MET A 280 10.69 -2.14 -13.50
C MET A 280 11.94 -1.27 -13.38
N ALA A 281 12.21 -0.45 -14.39
CA ALA A 281 13.38 0.42 -14.44
C ALA A 281 13.03 1.79 -15.08
N PRO A 282 12.30 2.68 -14.36
CA PRO A 282 11.70 3.89 -14.94
C PRO A 282 12.67 4.95 -15.48
N GLN A 283 13.98 4.75 -15.31
CA GLN A 283 15.05 5.64 -15.79
C GLN A 283 15.91 5.00 -16.88
N TYR A 284 15.61 3.75 -17.26
CA TYR A 284 16.34 3.02 -18.28
C TYR A 284 15.58 3.04 -19.59
N VAL A 285 16.28 3.00 -20.72
CA VAL A 285 15.69 2.98 -22.06
C VAL A 285 15.74 1.56 -22.62
N VAL A 286 14.63 1.13 -23.25
CA VAL A 286 14.60 -0.08 -24.09
C VAL A 286 14.35 0.36 -25.53
N ARG A 287 15.34 0.19 -26.42
CA ARG A 287 15.11 0.40 -27.86
C ARG A 287 14.52 -0.82 -28.54
N ASP A 288 14.89 -2.02 -28.07
CA ASP A 288 14.39 -3.28 -28.60
C ASP A 288 13.76 -4.13 -27.48
N ILE A 289 12.43 -4.21 -27.50
CA ILE A 289 11.66 -5.03 -26.55
C ILE A 289 11.44 -6.46 -27.04
N THR A 290 11.85 -6.79 -28.28
CA THR A 290 11.62 -8.10 -28.91
C THR A 290 12.11 -9.27 -28.05
N PRO A 291 13.26 -9.20 -27.36
CA PRO A 291 13.71 -10.29 -26.50
C PRO A 291 12.80 -10.60 -25.31
N PHE A 292 11.93 -9.68 -24.88
CA PHE A 292 11.11 -9.78 -23.68
C PHE A 292 9.78 -10.51 -23.89
N VAL A 293 9.82 -11.71 -24.48
CA VAL A 293 8.62 -12.45 -24.91
C VAL A 293 7.65 -12.82 -23.77
N SER A 294 8.14 -12.95 -22.54
CA SER A 294 7.35 -13.36 -21.36
C SER A 294 6.86 -12.19 -20.49
N LEU A 295 7.16 -10.95 -20.88
CA LEU A 295 6.99 -9.77 -20.03
C LEU A 295 5.52 -9.39 -19.84
N LYS A 296 5.08 -9.31 -18.59
CA LYS A 296 3.71 -8.96 -18.18
C LYS A 296 3.61 -7.56 -17.58
N VAL A 297 4.65 -7.17 -16.85
CA VAL A 297 4.77 -5.84 -16.20
C VAL A 297 6.04 -5.17 -16.69
N TRP A 298 5.92 -3.96 -17.21
CA TRP A 298 7.05 -3.19 -17.72
C TRP A 298 7.03 -1.76 -17.19
N SER A 299 8.15 -1.29 -16.63
CA SER A 299 8.38 0.13 -16.36
C SER A 299 9.69 0.61 -16.98
N THR A 300 9.65 1.71 -17.73
CA THR A 300 10.79 2.23 -18.51
C THR A 300 10.72 3.74 -18.72
N LEU A 301 11.83 4.33 -19.15
CA LEU A 301 11.87 5.59 -19.88
C LEU A 301 11.66 5.30 -21.39
N SER A 302 10.85 6.12 -22.05
CA SER A 302 10.64 6.09 -23.51
C SER A 302 10.96 7.45 -24.13
N HIS A 303 11.68 7.43 -25.25
CA HIS A 303 11.91 8.61 -26.10
C HIS A 303 11.00 8.67 -27.31
N ASP A 304 10.25 7.61 -27.53
CA ASP A 304 9.29 7.51 -28.61
C ASP A 304 7.90 7.91 -28.12
N GLU A 305 7.12 8.47 -29.04
CA GLU A 305 5.70 8.72 -28.86
C GLU A 305 4.96 7.40 -28.63
N ILE A 306 4.10 7.38 -27.62
CA ILE A 306 3.31 6.19 -27.30
C ILE A 306 2.03 6.23 -28.11
N THR A 307 1.79 5.19 -28.90
CA THR A 307 0.61 5.06 -29.76
C THR A 307 -0.10 3.73 -29.53
N GLY A 308 -1.25 3.52 -30.19
CA GLY A 308 -1.96 2.24 -30.19
C GLY A 308 -1.14 1.07 -30.77
N ASP A 309 -0.19 1.38 -31.65
CA ASP A 309 0.68 0.41 -32.32
C ASP A 309 2.08 0.34 -31.69
N PHE A 310 2.27 0.96 -30.50
CA PHE A 310 3.53 0.94 -29.77
C PHE A 310 3.98 -0.51 -29.54
N ALA A 311 5.18 -0.83 -30.04
CA ALA A 311 5.70 -2.19 -30.06
C ALA A 311 5.89 -2.70 -28.62
N VAL A 312 5.03 -3.62 -28.20
CA VAL A 312 5.10 -4.28 -26.89
C VAL A 312 4.86 -5.79 -27.04
N PRO A 313 5.39 -6.62 -26.12
CA PRO A 313 5.07 -8.05 -26.09
C PRO A 313 3.56 -8.28 -25.97
N PRO A 314 2.99 -9.30 -26.63
CA PRO A 314 1.55 -9.60 -26.54
C PRO A 314 1.13 -10.06 -25.14
N SER A 315 2.08 -10.52 -24.33
CA SER A 315 1.91 -10.91 -22.93
C SER A 315 1.82 -9.72 -21.96
N LEU A 316 2.15 -8.50 -22.42
CA LEU A 316 2.20 -7.31 -21.59
C LEU A 316 0.79 -6.84 -21.20
N VAL A 317 0.55 -6.72 -19.89
CA VAL A 317 -0.76 -6.29 -19.33
C VAL A 317 -0.67 -5.02 -18.51
N GLU A 318 0.53 -4.64 -18.07
CA GLU A 318 0.80 -3.48 -17.22
C GLU A 318 2.04 -2.73 -17.72
N LEU A 319 1.88 -1.45 -18.01
CA LEU A 319 2.90 -0.59 -18.59
C LEU A 319 3.02 0.73 -17.82
N HIS A 320 4.23 1.06 -17.37
CA HIS A 320 4.58 2.29 -16.66
C HIS A 320 5.66 3.05 -17.41
N ILE A 321 5.30 4.12 -18.09
CA ILE A 321 6.24 4.88 -18.93
C ILE A 321 6.51 6.25 -18.32
N ALA A 322 7.79 6.61 -18.25
CA ALA A 322 8.21 8.00 -18.20
C ALA A 322 8.57 8.47 -19.61
N SER A 323 8.13 9.65 -20.04
CA SER A 323 8.50 10.18 -21.36
C SER A 323 8.41 11.70 -21.44
N TYR A 324 9.17 12.27 -22.38
CA TYR A 324 9.02 13.65 -22.85
C TYR A 324 8.08 13.76 -24.05
N GLN A 325 7.74 12.64 -24.68
CA GLN A 325 6.86 12.59 -25.85
C GLN A 325 5.39 12.48 -25.43
N PRO A 326 4.47 12.92 -26.29
CA PRO A 326 3.05 12.76 -26.06
C PRO A 326 2.62 11.28 -26.12
N VAL A 327 1.40 11.03 -25.66
CA VAL A 327 0.70 9.76 -25.80
C VAL A 327 -0.49 9.97 -26.73
N ARG A 328 -0.49 9.32 -27.90
CA ARG A 328 -1.62 9.27 -28.85
C ARG A 328 -2.19 7.86 -28.89
N ASN A 329 -2.79 7.47 -27.78
CA ASN A 329 -3.33 6.15 -27.47
C ASN A 329 -2.31 5.13 -26.92
N ILE A 330 -2.81 3.97 -26.50
CA ILE A 330 -2.02 2.89 -25.90
C ILE A 330 -2.40 1.54 -26.53
N PRO A 331 -1.50 0.53 -26.46
CA PRO A 331 -1.80 -0.81 -26.93
C PRO A 331 -3.06 -1.42 -26.26
N PRO A 332 -4.00 -2.00 -27.03
CA PRO A 332 -5.32 -2.39 -26.54
C PRO A 332 -5.32 -3.59 -25.58
N GLN A 333 -4.24 -4.34 -25.47
CA GLN A 333 -4.08 -5.46 -24.54
C GLN A 333 -3.86 -5.02 -23.08
N LEU A 334 -3.45 -3.77 -22.86
CA LEU A 334 -3.13 -3.26 -21.54
C LEU A 334 -4.37 -3.17 -20.65
N LYS A 335 -4.20 -3.61 -19.40
CA LYS A 335 -5.20 -3.50 -18.33
C LYS A 335 -4.83 -2.40 -17.34
N LYS A 336 -3.54 -2.09 -17.21
CA LYS A 336 -3.01 -1.02 -16.37
C LYS A 336 -2.02 -0.18 -17.14
N PHE A 337 -2.14 1.14 -17.04
CA PHE A 337 -1.25 2.08 -17.68
C PHE A 337 -0.91 3.22 -16.72
N SER A 338 0.38 3.50 -16.56
CA SER A 338 0.88 4.65 -15.81
C SER A 338 1.79 5.48 -16.71
N PHE A 339 1.57 6.79 -16.74
CA PHE A 339 2.38 7.74 -17.47
C PHE A 339 2.93 8.83 -16.55
N LEU A 340 4.22 9.15 -16.70
CA LEU A 340 4.90 10.22 -16.01
C LEU A 340 5.53 11.16 -17.05
N GLY A 341 4.96 12.35 -17.22
CA GLY A 341 5.53 13.38 -18.08
C GLY A 341 6.85 13.93 -17.52
N LYS A 342 7.87 14.04 -18.37
CA LYS A 342 9.21 14.54 -17.98
C LYS A 342 9.53 15.96 -18.46
N GLY A 343 8.64 16.60 -19.23
CA GLY A 343 8.87 17.93 -19.80
C GLY A 343 8.94 19.06 -18.76
N ASP A 344 9.46 20.22 -19.16
CA ASP A 344 9.43 21.45 -18.36
C ASP A 344 8.00 22.03 -18.35
N TRP A 345 7.26 21.87 -17.25
CA TRP A 345 5.82 22.20 -17.21
C TRP A 345 5.51 23.70 -17.38
N TYR A 346 6.51 24.57 -17.29
CA TYR A 346 6.32 26.02 -17.36
C TYR A 346 6.36 26.57 -18.79
N GLY A 347 6.66 25.76 -19.82
CA GLY A 347 6.98 26.26 -21.16
C GLY A 347 6.23 25.65 -22.35
N GLY A 348 5.28 24.72 -22.13
CA GLY A 348 4.58 24.04 -23.23
C GLY A 348 3.64 24.95 -24.01
N SER A 349 3.75 24.95 -25.33
CA SER A 349 2.88 25.69 -26.25
C SER A 349 1.41 25.29 -26.10
N GLU A 350 0.53 26.25 -25.85
CA GLU A 350 -0.92 26.08 -25.84
C GLU A 350 -1.40 25.49 -27.18
N GLY A 351 -1.88 24.23 -27.21
CA GLY A 351 -2.48 23.70 -28.44
C GLY A 351 -2.97 22.26 -28.40
N ASP A 352 -2.14 21.32 -27.96
CA ASP A 352 -2.41 19.89 -28.11
C ASP A 352 -2.62 19.16 -26.78
N ASP A 353 -3.50 18.15 -26.78
CA ASP A 353 -3.60 17.19 -25.67
C ASP A 353 -2.34 16.32 -25.63
N ASP A 354 -1.46 16.57 -24.66
CA ASP A 354 -0.21 15.81 -24.53
C ASP A 354 -0.45 14.32 -24.26
N VAL A 355 -1.53 13.98 -23.57
CA VAL A 355 -1.90 12.58 -23.28
C VAL A 355 -3.32 12.28 -23.69
N THR A 356 -3.48 11.49 -24.74
CA THR A 356 -4.75 10.90 -25.16
C THR A 356 -4.71 9.40 -24.92
N VAL A 357 -5.61 8.87 -24.08
CA VAL A 357 -5.67 7.43 -23.77
C VAL A 357 -7.05 6.88 -24.12
N ALA A 358 -7.11 5.94 -25.06
CA ALA A 358 -8.36 5.33 -25.51
C ALA A 358 -8.27 3.81 -25.65
N SER A 359 -8.68 3.07 -24.62
CA SER A 359 -8.57 1.61 -24.60
C SER A 359 -9.86 0.91 -24.16
N PRO A 360 -10.29 -0.14 -24.88
CA PRO A 360 -11.47 -0.91 -24.51
C PRO A 360 -11.24 -1.84 -23.31
N ASN A 361 -9.98 -2.10 -22.92
CA ASN A 361 -9.63 -3.08 -21.90
C ASN A 361 -8.98 -2.48 -20.65
N LEU A 362 -8.60 -1.21 -20.69
CA LEU A 362 -7.94 -0.54 -19.58
C LEU A 362 -8.86 -0.44 -18.35
N ARG A 363 -8.32 -0.82 -17.18
CA ARG A 363 -9.01 -0.83 -15.88
C ARG A 363 -8.42 0.16 -14.90
N GLU A 364 -7.12 0.40 -14.98
CA GLU A 364 -6.39 1.33 -14.11
C GLU A 364 -5.56 2.28 -14.97
N LEU A 365 -5.75 3.58 -14.79
CA LEU A 365 -5.01 4.64 -15.46
C LEU A 365 -4.40 5.57 -14.40
N LYS A 366 -3.09 5.76 -14.47
CA LYS A 366 -2.38 6.79 -13.72
C LYS A 366 -1.68 7.75 -14.68
N VAL A 367 -1.91 9.05 -14.54
CA VAL A 367 -1.23 10.07 -15.33
C VAL A 367 -0.68 11.13 -14.40
N GLN A 368 0.62 11.37 -14.50
CA GLN A 368 1.30 12.32 -13.64
C GLN A 368 2.04 13.34 -14.49
N GLN A 369 2.07 14.59 -14.03
CA GLN A 369 3.02 15.59 -14.51
C GLN A 369 2.81 15.94 -15.99
N VAL A 370 1.55 16.16 -16.39
CA VAL A 370 1.20 16.45 -17.79
C VAL A 370 0.36 17.73 -17.93
N PRO A 371 0.61 18.54 -18.97
CA PRO A 371 -0.20 19.73 -19.25
C PRO A 371 -1.67 19.42 -19.59
N SER A 372 -1.95 18.41 -20.42
CA SER A 372 -3.34 18.13 -20.84
C SER A 372 -3.61 16.65 -21.04
N VAL A 373 -4.79 16.19 -20.59
CA VAL A 373 -5.21 14.79 -20.72
C VAL A 373 -6.62 14.63 -21.31
N ARG A 374 -6.78 13.63 -22.16
CA ARG A 374 -8.05 13.13 -22.71
C ARG A 374 -8.17 11.63 -22.49
N VAL A 375 -9.27 11.18 -21.91
CA VAL A 375 -9.49 9.76 -21.58
C VAL A 375 -10.78 9.23 -22.21
N ASN A 376 -10.70 8.10 -22.91
CA ASN A 376 -11.84 7.35 -23.41
C ASN A 376 -11.67 5.84 -23.13
N CYS A 377 -12.03 5.41 -21.93
CA CYS A 377 -11.78 4.05 -21.47
C CYS A 377 -13.07 3.49 -20.81
N PRO A 378 -13.95 2.80 -21.56
CA PRO A 378 -15.26 2.39 -21.07
C PRO A 378 -15.22 1.38 -19.90
N ARG A 379 -14.11 0.65 -19.75
CA ARG A 379 -13.89 -0.33 -18.67
C ARG A 379 -13.01 0.19 -17.53
N LEU A 380 -12.65 1.47 -17.56
CA LEU A 380 -11.80 2.07 -16.54
C LEU A 380 -12.53 2.06 -15.20
N THR A 381 -11.92 1.45 -14.18
CA THR A 381 -12.47 1.35 -12.82
C THR A 381 -11.73 2.23 -11.83
N ARG A 382 -10.45 2.55 -12.09
CA ARG A 382 -9.63 3.43 -11.26
C ARG A 382 -8.87 4.45 -12.10
N LEU A 383 -8.92 5.71 -11.70
CA LEU A 383 -8.23 6.84 -12.34
C LEU A 383 -7.46 7.63 -11.29
N ASP A 384 -6.17 7.83 -11.52
CA ASP A 384 -5.26 8.60 -10.65
C ASP A 384 -4.57 9.68 -11.50
N PHE A 385 -4.83 10.94 -11.18
CA PHE A 385 -4.24 12.11 -11.82
C PHE A 385 -3.45 12.91 -10.78
N VAL A 386 -2.16 13.12 -11.06
CA VAL A 386 -1.25 13.90 -10.19
C VAL A 386 -0.59 14.99 -11.01
N ASP A 387 -0.70 16.24 -10.60
CA ASP A 387 -0.13 17.38 -11.31
C ASP A 387 -0.56 17.46 -12.80
N VAL A 388 -1.83 17.15 -13.05
CA VAL A 388 -2.45 17.33 -14.38
C VAL A 388 -3.02 18.74 -14.45
N PHE A 389 -2.51 19.56 -15.38
CA PHE A 389 -2.97 20.95 -15.50
C PHE A 389 -4.38 21.03 -16.08
N ARG A 390 -4.66 20.32 -17.17
CA ARG A 390 -5.97 20.37 -17.84
C ARG A 390 -6.49 18.97 -18.14
N VAL A 391 -7.77 18.79 -17.85
CA VAL A 391 -8.53 17.60 -18.25
C VAL A 391 -9.49 18.03 -19.36
N SER A 392 -9.17 17.67 -20.61
CA SER A 392 -9.94 18.13 -21.77
C SER A 392 -11.26 17.37 -21.96
N ALA A 393 -11.23 16.05 -21.76
CA ALA A 393 -12.44 15.22 -21.77
C ALA A 393 -12.21 13.88 -21.07
N ILE A 394 -13.24 13.34 -20.43
CA ILE A 394 -13.23 12.01 -19.80
C ILE A 394 -14.50 11.26 -20.20
N SER A 395 -14.32 10.08 -20.77
CA SER A 395 -15.36 9.07 -20.96
C SER A 395 -14.94 7.79 -20.26
N ALA A 396 -15.47 7.57 -19.06
CA ALA A 396 -15.17 6.43 -18.19
C ALA A 396 -16.42 5.99 -17.40
N PRO A 397 -17.47 5.49 -18.06
CA PRO A 397 -18.75 5.14 -17.42
C PRO A 397 -18.64 4.06 -16.33
N SER A 398 -17.56 3.28 -16.33
CA SER A 398 -17.30 2.24 -15.32
C SER A 398 -16.45 2.72 -14.14
N LEU A 399 -16.08 4.01 -14.07
CA LEU A 399 -15.17 4.52 -13.06
C LEU A 399 -15.78 4.40 -11.67
N VAL A 400 -15.05 3.77 -10.74
CA VAL A 400 -15.47 3.56 -9.35
C VAL A 400 -14.65 4.40 -8.39
N ASP A 401 -13.35 4.54 -8.68
CA ASP A 401 -12.36 5.20 -7.83
C ASP A 401 -11.62 6.29 -8.61
N LEU A 402 -11.71 7.53 -8.14
CA LEU A 402 -11.05 8.70 -8.72
C LEU A 402 -10.17 9.38 -7.68
N GLU A 403 -8.88 9.48 -7.99
CA GLU A 403 -7.91 10.32 -7.28
C GLU A 403 -7.46 11.44 -8.21
N TYR A 404 -7.66 12.70 -7.77
CA TYR A 404 -7.26 13.88 -8.52
C TYR A 404 -6.50 14.86 -7.62
N CYS A 405 -5.22 15.03 -7.92
CA CYS A 405 -4.33 16.01 -7.33
C CYS A 405 -3.87 16.96 -8.45
N GLY A 406 -4.37 18.19 -8.48
CA GLY A 406 -4.15 19.09 -9.62
C GLY A 406 -4.29 20.56 -9.28
N TYR A 407 -3.81 21.42 -10.16
CA TYR A 407 -3.85 22.87 -9.94
C TYR A 407 -5.20 23.50 -10.27
N ASN A 408 -5.93 22.90 -11.20
CA ASN A 408 -7.23 23.36 -11.63
C ASN A 408 -8.32 22.45 -11.06
N PRO A 409 -9.55 22.93 -10.88
CA PRO A 409 -10.65 22.06 -10.50
C PRO A 409 -10.85 20.93 -11.51
N PHE A 410 -10.99 19.70 -11.04
CA PHE A 410 -11.46 18.60 -11.89
C PHE A 410 -12.83 18.95 -12.50
N PRO A 411 -13.02 18.80 -13.83
CA PRO A 411 -14.26 19.16 -14.52
C PRO A 411 -15.33 18.10 -14.24
N PHE A 412 -15.96 18.19 -13.07
CA PHE A 412 -17.07 17.33 -12.72
C PHE A 412 -18.31 17.73 -13.53
N ASP A 413 -18.69 16.89 -14.48
CA ASP A 413 -20.10 16.71 -14.80
C ASP A 413 -20.56 15.38 -14.18
N THR A 414 -21.42 15.46 -13.17
CA THR A 414 -21.84 14.28 -12.39
C THR A 414 -22.63 13.27 -13.24
N THR A 415 -23.14 13.66 -14.40
CA THR A 415 -23.81 12.75 -15.34
C THR A 415 -22.84 11.77 -16.01
N ASP A 416 -21.55 12.12 -16.10
CA ASP A 416 -20.59 11.38 -16.94
C ASP A 416 -19.90 10.22 -16.20
N LEU A 417 -20.01 10.18 -14.87
CA LEU A 417 -19.38 9.17 -14.00
C LEU A 417 -20.41 8.44 -13.13
N PRO A 418 -21.36 7.68 -13.72
CA PRO A 418 -22.52 7.12 -13.03
C PRO A 418 -22.20 6.02 -12.01
N ARG A 419 -20.96 5.50 -11.98
CA ARG A 419 -20.52 4.44 -11.05
C ARG A 419 -19.51 4.90 -10.01
N LEU A 420 -19.11 6.18 -10.04
CA LEU A 420 -18.16 6.72 -9.07
C LEU A 420 -18.64 6.46 -7.64
N ALA A 421 -17.79 5.91 -6.79
CA ALA A 421 -18.12 5.58 -5.41
C ALA A 421 -17.07 6.10 -4.42
N ILE A 422 -15.82 6.23 -4.86
CA ILE A 422 -14.70 6.72 -4.06
C ILE A 422 -14.11 7.94 -4.78
N LEU A 423 -13.99 9.03 -4.04
CA LEU A 423 -13.46 10.29 -4.57
C LEU A 423 -12.39 10.86 -3.64
N HIS A 424 -11.17 11.00 -4.14
CA HIS A 424 -10.06 11.66 -3.46
C HIS A 424 -9.67 12.94 -4.22
N LEU A 425 -9.75 14.09 -3.57
CA LEU A 425 -9.46 15.40 -4.17
C LEU A 425 -8.36 16.12 -3.41
N SER A 426 -7.37 16.61 -4.17
CA SER A 426 -6.30 17.50 -3.73
C SER A 426 -6.08 18.61 -4.77
N ASP A 427 -7.06 19.47 -4.96
CA ASP A 427 -7.01 20.55 -5.95
C ASP A 427 -7.49 21.90 -5.42
N LYS A 428 -7.20 22.95 -6.19
CA LYS A 428 -7.64 24.31 -5.89
C LYS A 428 -9.05 24.52 -6.45
N ARG A 429 -10.05 24.36 -5.60
CA ARG A 429 -11.47 24.59 -5.95
C ARG A 429 -12.17 25.41 -4.90
N GLU A 430 -13.02 26.34 -5.33
CA GLU A 430 -13.82 27.16 -4.42
C GLU A 430 -15.14 26.49 -4.01
N SER A 431 -15.62 25.49 -4.75
CA SER A 431 -16.89 24.82 -4.45
C SER A 431 -16.86 23.34 -4.83
N LEU A 432 -17.55 22.51 -4.04
CA LEU A 432 -17.76 21.10 -4.31
C LEU A 432 -19.22 20.73 -4.04
N VAL A 433 -20.00 20.62 -5.12
CA VAL A 433 -21.40 20.18 -5.09
C VAL A 433 -21.53 18.84 -5.80
N LEU A 434 -21.89 17.81 -5.03
CA LEU A 434 -22.13 16.45 -5.50
C LEU A 434 -23.53 16.02 -5.05
N GLU A 435 -24.47 15.96 -6.00
CA GLU A 435 -25.86 15.57 -5.71
C GLU A 435 -26.01 14.05 -5.46
N ARG A 436 -25.10 13.27 -6.04
CA ARG A 436 -25.11 11.81 -5.95
C ARG A 436 -24.47 11.32 -4.65
N HIS A 437 -25.05 10.25 -4.09
CA HIS A 437 -24.47 9.52 -2.96
C HIS A 437 -23.18 8.77 -3.36
N LEU A 438 -22.09 9.03 -2.64
CA LEU A 438 -20.81 8.31 -2.75
C LEU A 438 -20.56 7.44 -1.51
N LYS A 439 -19.69 6.45 -1.62
CA LYS A 439 -19.28 5.66 -0.45
C LYS A 439 -18.23 6.40 0.39
N SER A 440 -17.27 7.03 -0.26
CA SER A 440 -16.15 7.69 0.43
C SER A 440 -15.70 8.94 -0.29
N ILE A 441 -15.51 10.01 0.46
CA ILE A 441 -14.91 11.27 -0.01
C ILE A 441 -13.72 11.60 0.89
N ILE A 442 -12.55 11.80 0.28
CA ILE A 442 -11.35 12.27 0.96
C ILE A 442 -10.93 13.59 0.31
N LEU A 443 -10.91 14.65 1.10
CA LEU A 443 -10.46 15.96 0.69
C LEU A 443 -9.13 16.27 1.38
N ASN A 444 -8.12 16.67 0.63
CA ASN A 444 -6.80 16.97 1.17
C ASN A 444 -6.25 18.27 0.58
N GLY A 445 -5.96 19.27 1.41
CA GLY A 445 -5.40 20.52 0.92
C GLY A 445 -6.35 21.38 0.07
N VAL A 446 -7.67 21.22 0.21
CA VAL A 446 -8.66 21.98 -0.58
C VAL A 446 -9.14 23.24 0.16
N GLU A 447 -9.54 24.28 -0.59
CA GLU A 447 -10.03 25.56 -0.04
C GLU A 447 -11.48 25.84 -0.47
N LEU A 448 -12.44 25.27 0.23
CA LEU A 448 -13.86 25.29 -0.17
C LEU A 448 -14.62 26.46 0.47
N SER A 449 -15.31 27.26 -0.34
CA SER A 449 -16.32 28.23 0.09
C SER A 449 -17.73 27.64 0.23
N ASP A 450 -18.04 26.59 -0.55
CA ASP A 450 -19.28 25.82 -0.45
C ASP A 450 -19.00 24.32 -0.64
N MET A 451 -19.65 23.49 0.17
CA MET A 451 -19.53 22.03 0.11
C MET A 451 -20.89 21.39 0.37
N ARG A 452 -21.42 20.73 -0.66
CA ARG A 452 -22.67 19.97 -0.59
C ARG A 452 -22.40 18.59 -1.16
N VAL A 453 -22.16 17.63 -0.28
CA VAL A 453 -21.85 16.25 -0.66
C VAL A 453 -22.75 15.29 0.09
N ASN A 454 -22.98 14.13 -0.50
CA ASN A 454 -23.73 13.04 0.11
C ASN A 454 -22.85 11.79 0.11
N ALA A 455 -22.38 11.32 1.26
CA ALA A 455 -21.56 10.12 1.34
C ALA A 455 -21.59 9.41 2.70
N ASP A 456 -21.36 8.10 2.71
CA ASP A 456 -21.24 7.30 3.96
C ASP A 456 -20.04 7.76 4.80
N PHE A 457 -18.93 8.12 4.14
CA PHE A 457 -17.70 8.55 4.80
C PHE A 457 -17.14 9.81 4.15
N VAL A 458 -16.84 10.82 4.97
CA VAL A 458 -16.18 12.06 4.55
C VAL A 458 -15.00 12.33 5.47
N ARG A 459 -13.81 12.43 4.87
CA ARG A 459 -12.57 12.80 5.57
C ARG A 459 -11.99 14.07 4.96
N VAL A 460 -11.69 15.04 5.83
CA VAL A 460 -11.11 16.33 5.44
C VAL A 460 -9.74 16.47 6.10
N LEU A 461 -8.71 16.67 5.30
CA LEU A 461 -7.31 16.75 5.70
C LEU A 461 -6.72 18.07 5.23
N CYS A 462 -6.01 18.80 6.09
CA CYS A 462 -5.24 19.99 5.71
C CYS A 462 -6.01 21.01 4.84
N SER A 463 -7.34 21.10 4.97
CA SER A 463 -8.21 21.86 4.08
C SER A 463 -8.86 23.02 4.83
N THR A 464 -9.18 24.11 4.13
CA THR A 464 -9.90 25.26 4.69
C THR A 464 -11.32 25.28 4.15
N ILE A 465 -12.33 25.32 5.02
CA ILE A 465 -13.72 25.53 4.62
C ILE A 465 -14.11 26.95 5.02
N MET A 466 -14.11 27.88 4.05
CA MET A 466 -14.53 29.26 4.24
C MET A 466 -16.05 29.33 4.30
N ARG A 467 -16.61 29.53 5.50
CA ARG A 467 -18.03 29.87 5.61
C ARG A 467 -18.22 31.34 5.23
N PRO A 468 -19.24 31.69 4.42
CA PRO A 468 -19.61 33.09 4.26
C PRO A 468 -19.91 33.65 5.66
N PRO A 469 -19.49 34.89 5.97
CA PRO A 469 -19.74 35.48 7.26
C PRO A 469 -21.25 35.46 7.50
N ARG A 470 -21.69 34.71 8.52
CA ARG A 470 -22.99 35.00 9.12
C ARG A 470 -22.92 36.46 9.55
N ASN A 471 -24.02 37.21 9.47
CA ASN A 471 -24.12 38.64 9.84
C ASN A 471 -23.72 38.96 11.30
N ASP A 472 -23.12 37.99 12.01
CA ASP A 472 -22.72 38.02 13.41
C ASP A 472 -21.18 38.12 13.58
N GLY A 473 -20.41 38.29 12.48
CA GLY A 473 -19.05 38.84 12.53
C GLY A 473 -17.90 37.91 12.97
N GLY A 474 -17.96 36.60 12.70
CA GLY A 474 -16.86 35.68 13.01
C GLY A 474 -16.53 34.69 11.88
N TYR A 475 -15.25 34.63 11.49
CA TYR A 475 -14.70 33.56 10.64
C TYR A 475 -14.27 32.38 11.53
N MET A 476 -14.55 31.15 11.10
CA MET A 476 -14.08 29.94 11.78
C MET A 476 -12.98 29.30 10.93
N HIS A 477 -11.72 29.46 11.31
CA HIS A 477 -10.61 28.71 10.74
C HIS A 477 -10.55 27.34 11.39
N LEU A 478 -10.96 26.29 10.68
CA LEU A 478 -10.74 24.90 11.09
C LEU A 478 -9.38 24.45 10.52
N CYS A 479 -8.30 24.71 11.24
CA CYS A 479 -7.00 24.08 10.98
C CYS A 479 -6.81 22.93 11.96
N TYR A 480 -7.26 21.71 11.60
CA TYR A 480 -6.94 20.51 12.35
C TYR A 480 -6.68 19.33 11.41
N SER A 481 -5.63 18.56 11.73
CA SER A 481 -5.33 17.27 11.12
C SER A 481 -6.23 16.19 11.74
N ASN A 482 -7.10 15.60 10.92
CA ASN A 482 -8.03 14.50 11.25
C ASN A 482 -9.30 14.89 12.04
N ILE A 483 -10.27 15.52 11.35
CA ILE A 483 -11.67 15.50 11.80
C ILE A 483 -12.44 14.55 10.87
N THR A 484 -13.12 13.56 11.44
CA THR A 484 -14.14 12.78 10.74
C THR A 484 -15.48 13.52 10.84
N TRP A 485 -16.21 13.67 9.73
CA TRP A 485 -17.37 14.57 9.64
C TRP A 485 -18.53 14.23 10.59
N GLU A 486 -18.57 13.01 11.15
CA GLU A 486 -19.49 12.62 12.23
C GLU A 486 -19.36 13.53 13.48
N GLU A 487 -18.16 14.03 13.81
CA GLU A 487 -17.96 14.95 14.94
C GLU A 487 -18.56 16.35 14.72
N VAL A 488 -18.86 16.70 13.46
CA VAL A 488 -19.48 17.99 13.10
C VAL A 488 -21.00 17.86 12.97
N ILE A 489 -21.49 16.67 12.61
CA ILE A 489 -22.92 16.35 12.51
C ILE A 489 -23.59 16.30 13.90
N ASP A 490 -22.89 15.83 14.93
CA ASP A 490 -23.42 15.85 16.30
C ASP A 490 -23.62 17.25 16.88
N ARG A 491 -23.15 18.30 16.18
CA ARG A 491 -23.52 19.67 16.51
C ARG A 491 -24.72 20.19 15.74
N HIS A 492 -24.87 20.02 14.43
CA HIS A 492 -25.99 20.67 13.70
C HIS A 492 -26.54 19.86 12.51
N VAL A 493 -27.48 18.95 12.78
CA VAL A 493 -28.51 18.55 11.80
C VAL A 493 -29.91 18.58 12.45
N TYR A 494 -30.48 19.78 12.51
CA TYR A 494 -31.91 20.02 12.28
C TYR A 494 -32.03 21.35 11.53
N ALA A 495 -32.92 21.38 10.53
CA ALA A 495 -33.32 22.49 9.67
C ALA A 495 -32.45 22.74 8.41
N SER A 496 -32.82 22.08 7.31
CA SER A 496 -33.73 22.66 6.30
C SER A 496 -34.30 21.58 5.41
#